data_AF-A0A935FRE5-F1
#
_entry.id   AF-A0A935FRE5-F1
#
_cell.length_a   1.000
_cell.length_b   1.000
_cell.length_c   1.000
_cell.angle_alpha   90.00
_cell.angle_beta   90.00
_cell.angle_gamma   90.00
#
_symmetry.space_group_name_H-M   'P 1'
#
loop_
_entity.id
_entity.type
_entity.pdbx_description
1 polymer ?
#
loop_
_entity_poly.entity_id
_entity_poly.type
_entity_poly.pdbx_seq_one_letter_code
_entity_poly.pdbx_strand_id
1 'polypeptide(L)'
;MEKPQLLKGGIVLTLDKSSRSGIFDITIKNGKISSIDYEGKTSTTQFLTENPGGRVIDAAGMIILPGLFNSRLVSAYSLCKMFFRKCSYDNNGSSVSLNLIDRYLAEKVNSGRLSDILELVYKRSMMNGEIFVNESSPAFKKFQINDAFSDLKRIEQYFNITAYDLKLMEETGPLKSFISAGFRADEDINSYAISSLKRSLQSGHGRLIIDASLSQAAYESVRQTFGKPYINVLAENGLLNSNTLLINPLNITDGEIGIIKEKNANILFCPSDFANMSGDLSLAGRIFDSGINILLGTGLTGTDIISEMKIFSALGYTRTLPYESLLRSAITGPAGFFGISNVTGSIEKTKSADMILISLRDIRNSGGMPDLDSESVCWHLINSHTAKDISSIILKGKQIFNRADYSSDQENLKSAAKIAELSALLYSAGKLKEYKERKLMNKRVEDLSLGKEYEEETRSPVFVDMTETGEYLGEGEFKILGNKIEEFRNSRESVQEDHPSDLMEIKSFEEDLNLIGDDEEIFELPKLGIKLVEKKREEKANLADKQTHTERSHGSGDRR
;
A
#
# COMPACT_ATOMS: atom_id res chain seq x y z
N MET A 1 7.14 33.84 13.98
CA MET A 1 8.30 33.05 13.50
C MET A 1 8.56 31.96 14.52
N GLU A 2 8.93 30.77 14.07
CA GLU A 2 9.33 29.70 14.98
C GLU A 2 10.60 30.07 15.74
N LYS A 3 10.64 29.70 17.03
CA LYS A 3 11.80 29.93 17.88
C LYS A 3 12.98 29.08 17.37
N PRO A 4 14.22 29.61 17.37
CA PRO A 4 15.41 28.82 17.08
C PRO A 4 15.48 27.56 17.94
N GLN A 5 15.95 26.45 17.36
CA GLN A 5 16.04 25.17 18.05
C GLN A 5 17.46 24.61 17.93
N LEU A 6 17.93 23.96 19.00
CA LEU A 6 19.19 23.20 19.02
C LEU A 6 18.87 21.75 19.36
N LEU A 7 19.08 20.83 18.43
CA LEU A 7 19.07 19.39 18.68
C LEU A 7 20.48 18.98 19.12
N LYS A 8 20.59 18.31 20.26
CA LYS A 8 21.88 18.05 20.91
C LYS A 8 22.12 16.57 21.19
N GLY A 9 23.31 16.08 20.84
CA GLY A 9 23.83 14.77 21.27
C GLY A 9 23.21 13.54 20.62
N GLY A 10 22.51 13.70 19.49
CA GLY A 10 21.95 12.57 18.73
C GLY A 10 22.93 11.95 17.76
N ILE A 11 22.74 10.66 17.43
CA ILE A 11 23.47 10.00 16.34
C ILE A 11 22.83 10.47 15.03
N VAL A 12 23.52 11.30 14.26
CA VAL A 12 22.98 11.94 13.05
C VAL A 12 23.48 11.24 11.81
N LEU A 13 22.56 10.75 10.98
CA LEU A 13 22.82 10.34 9.60
C LEU A 13 22.48 11.50 8.66
N THR A 14 23.50 12.09 8.03
CA THR A 14 23.27 13.26 7.16
C THR A 14 22.69 12.89 5.80
N LEU A 15 23.08 11.74 5.26
CA LEU A 15 22.80 11.29 3.88
C LEU A 15 23.16 12.32 2.80
N ASP A 16 24.06 13.25 3.11
CA ASP A 16 24.65 14.13 2.11
C ASP A 16 25.61 13.36 1.19
N LYS A 17 26.27 14.07 0.28
CA LYS A 17 27.23 13.45 -0.65
C LYS A 17 28.47 12.86 0.03
N SER A 18 28.76 13.24 1.28
CA SER A 18 29.89 12.77 2.06
C SER A 18 29.53 11.64 3.02
N SER A 19 28.27 11.20 3.05
CA SER A 19 27.77 10.12 3.91
C SER A 19 28.19 10.28 5.38
N ARG A 20 28.13 11.53 5.88
CA ARG A 20 28.58 11.82 7.26
C ARG A 20 27.61 11.22 8.27
N SER A 21 28.19 10.58 9.28
CA SER A 21 27.50 10.02 10.44
C SER A 21 28.31 10.24 11.71
N GLY A 22 27.66 10.45 12.86
CA GLY A 22 28.31 10.72 14.13
C GLY A 22 27.39 11.36 15.16
N ILE A 23 27.94 11.70 16.34
CA ILE A 23 27.21 12.46 17.35
C ILE A 23 27.36 13.94 17.03
N PHE A 24 26.31 14.54 16.45
CA PHE A 24 26.34 15.93 15.98
C PHE A 24 25.26 16.76 16.67
N ASP A 25 25.48 18.08 16.70
CA ASP A 25 24.49 19.06 17.14
C ASP A 25 23.95 19.82 15.94
N ILE A 26 22.63 19.99 15.84
CA ILE A 26 21.95 20.64 14.71
C ILE A 26 21.21 21.88 15.20
N THR A 27 21.52 23.04 14.61
CA THR A 27 20.78 24.27 14.86
C THR A 27 19.76 24.54 13.76
N ILE A 28 18.51 24.76 14.14
CA ILE A 28 17.39 25.07 13.25
C ILE A 28 16.95 26.53 13.48
N LYS A 29 16.80 27.30 12.40
CA LYS A 29 16.25 28.66 12.42
C LYS A 29 15.32 28.85 11.23
N ASN A 30 14.15 29.47 11.46
CA ASN A 30 13.16 29.77 10.42
C ASN A 30 12.83 28.56 9.52
N GLY A 31 12.63 27.39 10.15
CA GLY A 31 12.29 26.16 9.44
C GLY A 31 13.43 25.45 8.71
N LYS A 32 14.66 25.99 8.78
CA LYS A 32 15.82 25.50 8.03
C LYS A 32 16.99 25.13 8.94
N ILE A 33 17.83 24.22 8.46
CA ILE A 33 19.10 23.87 9.10
C ILE A 33 20.06 25.04 8.93
N SER A 34 20.37 25.73 10.04
CA SER A 34 21.24 26.91 10.06
C SER A 34 22.72 26.52 10.18
N SER A 35 23.04 25.51 10.98
CA SER A 35 24.39 24.98 11.18
C SER A 35 24.34 23.55 11.72
N ILE A 36 25.41 22.81 11.45
CA ILE A 36 25.64 21.47 11.96
C ILE A 36 27.05 21.50 12.59
N ASP A 37 27.14 21.13 13.86
CA ASP A 37 28.41 20.95 14.56
C ASP A 37 28.76 19.46 14.56
N TYR A 38 29.74 19.11 13.73
CA TYR A 38 30.20 17.73 13.53
C TYR A 38 31.03 17.18 14.70
N GLU A 39 31.39 18.02 15.68
CA GLU A 39 32.06 17.56 16.91
C GLU A 39 31.08 17.33 18.07
N GLY A 40 29.82 17.77 17.95
CA GLY A 40 28.80 17.64 19.00
C GLY A 40 29.15 18.40 20.28
N LYS A 41 29.82 19.55 20.15
CA LYS A 41 30.35 20.35 21.27
C LYS A 41 29.66 21.71 21.39
N THR A 42 28.48 21.87 20.79
CA THR A 42 27.80 23.16 20.80
C THR A 42 27.39 23.54 22.23
N SER A 43 27.84 24.71 22.67
CA SER A 43 27.54 25.23 24.01
C SER A 43 26.07 25.63 24.11
N THR A 44 25.33 24.92 24.96
CA THR A 44 23.91 25.19 25.20
C THR A 44 23.68 26.59 25.75
N THR A 45 24.55 27.03 26.67
CA THR A 45 24.47 28.38 27.26
C THR A 45 24.69 29.44 26.20
N GLN A 46 25.72 29.30 25.37
CA GLN A 46 26.01 30.25 24.30
C GLN A 46 24.85 30.31 23.29
N PHE A 47 24.32 29.16 22.87
CA PHE A 47 23.17 29.10 21.97
C PHE A 47 21.96 29.87 22.52
N LEU A 48 21.64 29.69 23.81
CA LEU A 48 20.52 30.37 24.44
C LEU A 48 20.77 31.88 24.64
N THR A 49 22.02 32.29 24.88
CA THR A 49 22.41 33.71 24.92
C THR A 49 22.26 34.37 23.55
N GLU A 50 22.69 33.72 22.47
CA GLU A 50 22.60 34.24 21.10
C GLU A 50 21.19 34.16 20.52
N ASN A 51 20.33 33.29 21.07
CA ASN A 51 18.97 33.07 20.59
C ASN A 51 17.98 33.15 21.75
N PRO A 52 17.65 34.36 22.25
CA PRO A 52 16.69 34.54 23.32
C PRO A 52 15.34 33.86 23.00
N GLY A 53 14.89 32.99 23.92
CA GLY A 53 13.66 32.21 23.74
C GLY A 53 13.80 30.99 22.82
N GLY A 54 15.02 30.65 22.38
CA GLY A 54 15.33 29.40 21.68
C GLY A 54 15.07 28.17 22.55
N ARG A 55 14.88 27.01 21.91
CA ARG A 55 14.60 25.73 22.56
C ARG A 55 15.76 24.77 22.34
N VAL A 56 16.07 23.97 23.34
CA VAL A 56 17.03 22.86 23.24
C VAL A 56 16.25 21.57 23.27
N ILE A 57 16.50 20.69 22.32
CA ILE A 57 15.93 19.36 22.20
C ILE A 57 17.05 18.37 22.52
N ASP A 58 16.92 17.66 23.64
CA ASP A 58 17.83 16.57 23.99
C ASP A 58 17.56 15.37 23.09
N ALA A 59 18.51 15.09 22.20
CA ALA A 59 18.47 13.96 21.27
C ALA A 59 19.43 12.84 21.68
N ALA A 60 20.00 12.87 22.89
CA ALA A 60 20.87 11.81 23.39
C ALA A 60 20.17 10.44 23.36
N GLY A 61 20.84 9.41 22.84
CA GLY A 61 20.23 8.08 22.69
C GLY A 61 19.11 8.04 21.65
N MET A 62 19.17 8.92 20.65
CA MET A 62 18.31 8.88 19.46
C MET A 62 19.15 8.85 18.18
N ILE A 63 18.63 8.21 17.13
CA ILE A 63 19.11 8.35 15.75
C ILE A 63 18.29 9.45 15.07
N ILE A 64 18.97 10.40 14.43
CA ILE A 64 18.38 11.48 13.65
C ILE A 64 18.72 11.26 12.18
N LEU A 65 17.70 11.26 11.33
CA LEU A 65 17.87 11.11 9.89
C LEU A 65 16.83 11.96 9.14
N PRO A 66 17.01 12.25 7.84
CA PRO A 66 15.98 12.89 7.04
C PRO A 66 14.68 12.09 7.06
N GLY A 67 13.55 12.77 6.89
CA GLY A 67 12.26 12.08 6.79
C GLY A 67 12.16 11.13 5.59
N LEU A 68 11.37 10.08 5.75
CA LEU A 68 11.20 9.02 4.77
C LEU A 68 10.25 9.45 3.63
N PHE A 69 10.43 8.82 2.47
CA PHE A 69 9.58 9.01 1.30
C PHE A 69 8.85 7.72 1.00
N ASN A 70 7.52 7.78 0.99
CA ASN A 70 6.68 6.71 0.50
C ASN A 70 6.31 6.97 -0.96
N SER A 71 7.07 6.37 -1.88
CA SER A 71 6.96 6.66 -3.32
C SER A 71 5.79 5.97 -4.01
N ARG A 72 5.04 5.12 -3.28
CA ARG A 72 3.70 4.63 -3.68
C ARG A 72 2.92 4.21 -2.45
N LEU A 73 1.92 5.03 -2.13
CA LEU A 73 0.90 4.75 -1.15
C LEU A 73 -0.44 4.55 -1.88
N VAL A 74 -1.18 3.50 -1.52
CA VAL A 74 -2.54 3.28 -2.04
C VAL A 74 -3.52 3.36 -0.87
N SER A 75 -3.95 4.58 -0.55
CA SER A 75 -4.80 4.85 0.62
C SER A 75 -6.16 4.16 0.54
N ALA A 76 -6.78 4.09 -0.64
CA ALA A 76 -8.09 3.46 -0.83
C ALA A 76 -8.16 2.01 -0.33
N TYR A 77 -7.03 1.29 -0.37
CA TYR A 77 -6.96 -0.10 0.08
C TYR A 77 -6.34 -0.28 1.47
N SER A 78 -5.84 0.79 2.08
CA SER A 78 -5.08 0.71 3.34
C SER A 78 -5.85 0.11 4.51
N LEU A 79 -7.19 0.17 4.49
CA LEU A 79 -8.08 -0.38 5.51
C LEU A 79 -8.71 -1.73 5.12
N CYS A 80 -8.46 -2.24 3.90
CA CYS A 80 -9.09 -3.45 3.39
C CYS A 80 -8.09 -4.44 2.77
N LYS A 81 -6.81 -4.34 3.16
CA LYS A 81 -5.71 -5.20 2.70
C LYS A 81 -5.96 -6.70 2.80
N MET A 82 -6.86 -7.13 3.67
CA MET A 82 -7.27 -8.54 3.79
C MET A 82 -7.78 -9.14 2.47
N PHE A 83 -8.34 -8.33 1.57
CA PHE A 83 -8.81 -8.79 0.26
C PHE A 83 -7.64 -9.15 -0.70
N PHE A 84 -6.40 -8.77 -0.38
CA PHE A 84 -5.21 -9.15 -1.14
C PHE A 84 -4.61 -10.51 -0.73
N ARG A 85 -5.08 -11.16 0.35
CA ARG A 85 -4.48 -12.40 0.90
C ARG A 85 -4.37 -13.57 -0.09
N LYS A 86 -5.19 -13.57 -1.15
CA LYS A 86 -5.16 -14.59 -2.21
C LYS A 86 -4.97 -13.98 -3.61
N CYS A 87 -4.54 -12.72 -3.67
CA CYS A 87 -4.26 -12.05 -4.93
C CYS A 87 -2.79 -12.28 -5.33
N SER A 88 -2.55 -12.50 -6.61
CA SER A 88 -1.25 -12.36 -7.28
C SER A 88 -1.31 -11.18 -8.24
N TYR A 89 -0.19 -10.81 -8.86
CA TYR A 89 -0.21 -9.81 -9.93
C TYR A 89 -1.04 -10.23 -11.15
N ASP A 90 -1.20 -11.54 -11.41
CA ASP A 90 -2.02 -12.04 -12.52
C ASP A 90 -3.53 -11.88 -12.29
N ASN A 91 -3.99 -11.81 -11.03
CA ASN A 91 -5.42 -11.87 -10.71
C ASN A 91 -5.93 -10.72 -9.82
N ASN A 92 -5.06 -9.78 -9.41
CA ASN A 92 -5.47 -8.67 -8.56
C ASN A 92 -6.53 -7.77 -9.25
N GLY A 93 -6.40 -7.51 -10.56
CA GLY A 93 -7.34 -6.70 -11.34
C GLY A 93 -8.68 -7.38 -11.57
N SER A 94 -8.72 -8.71 -11.55
CA SER A 94 -9.96 -9.49 -11.62
C SER A 94 -10.58 -9.75 -10.23
N SER A 95 -9.98 -9.23 -9.17
CA SER A 95 -10.51 -9.37 -7.81
C SER A 95 -11.84 -8.62 -7.67
N VAL A 96 -12.92 -9.39 -7.61
CA VAL A 96 -14.27 -8.83 -7.54
C VAL A 96 -14.47 -7.97 -6.30
N SER A 97 -13.85 -8.34 -5.18
CA SER A 97 -13.91 -7.57 -3.93
C SER A 97 -13.26 -6.19 -4.07
N LEU A 98 -12.08 -6.13 -4.69
CA LEU A 98 -11.38 -4.87 -4.92
C LEU A 98 -12.13 -3.98 -5.91
N ASN A 99 -12.66 -4.57 -6.98
CA ASN A 99 -13.48 -3.86 -7.98
C ASN A 99 -14.80 -3.32 -7.40
N LEU A 100 -15.35 -3.95 -6.37
CA LEU A 100 -16.51 -3.41 -5.65
C LEU A 100 -16.13 -2.24 -4.75
N ILE A 101 -15.00 -2.33 -4.06
CA ILE A 101 -14.48 -1.25 -3.22
C ILE A 101 -14.14 -0.03 -4.07
N ASP A 102 -13.49 -0.22 -5.22
CA ASP A 102 -13.20 0.87 -6.16
C ASP A 102 -14.47 1.56 -6.62
N ARG A 103 -15.48 0.79 -7.03
CA ARG A 103 -16.78 1.36 -7.44
C ARG A 103 -17.46 2.10 -6.30
N TYR A 104 -17.50 1.49 -5.12
CA TYR A 104 -18.06 2.09 -3.91
C TYR A 104 -17.39 3.45 -3.62
N LEU A 105 -16.06 3.49 -3.55
CA LEU A 105 -15.31 4.72 -3.26
C LEU A 105 -15.38 5.75 -4.40
N ALA A 106 -15.59 5.33 -5.65
CA ALA A 106 -15.69 6.23 -6.80
C ALA A 106 -17.07 6.89 -6.96
N GLU A 107 -18.07 6.52 -6.15
CA GLU A 107 -19.39 7.15 -6.13
C GLU A 107 -19.37 8.49 -5.40
N LYS A 108 -20.09 9.49 -5.94
CA LYS A 108 -20.11 10.86 -5.37
C LYS A 108 -20.59 10.90 -3.93
N VAL A 109 -21.58 10.08 -3.58
CA VAL A 109 -22.11 9.96 -2.21
C VAL A 109 -21.07 9.47 -1.20
N ASN A 110 -20.02 8.79 -1.65
CA ASN A 110 -18.95 8.23 -0.82
C ASN A 110 -17.68 9.10 -0.80
N SER A 111 -17.71 10.29 -1.42
CA SER A 111 -16.58 11.24 -1.43
C SER A 111 -16.06 11.58 -0.03
N GLY A 112 -16.96 11.87 0.92
CA GLY A 112 -16.58 12.13 2.31
C GLY A 112 -15.85 10.95 2.96
N ARG A 113 -16.26 9.72 2.68
CA ARG A 113 -15.60 8.51 3.20
C ARG A 113 -14.19 8.35 2.64
N LEU A 114 -13.98 8.64 1.36
CA LEU A 114 -12.64 8.64 0.77
C LEU A 114 -11.76 9.71 1.40
N SER A 115 -12.30 10.92 1.65
CA SER A 115 -11.59 11.98 2.35
C SER A 115 -11.16 11.56 3.76
N ASP A 116 -12.06 10.93 4.53
CA ASP A 116 -11.75 10.42 5.88
C ASP A 116 -10.64 9.36 5.83
N ILE A 117 -10.69 8.45 4.85
CA ILE A 117 -9.64 7.43 4.65
C ILE A 117 -8.30 8.10 4.37
N LEU A 118 -8.26 9.08 3.47
CA LEU A 118 -7.03 9.79 3.13
C LEU A 118 -6.45 10.53 4.33
N GLU A 119 -7.27 11.27 5.08
CA GLU A 119 -6.83 11.98 6.28
C GLU A 119 -6.20 11.02 7.30
N LEU A 120 -6.87 9.91 7.59
CA LEU A 120 -6.39 8.89 8.53
C LEU A 120 -5.10 8.21 8.05
N VAL A 121 -5.02 7.86 6.76
CA VAL A 121 -3.86 7.16 6.20
C VAL A 121 -2.65 8.10 6.10
N TYR A 122 -2.84 9.37 5.74
CA TYR A 122 -1.77 10.36 5.71
C TYR A 122 -1.26 10.66 7.12
N LYS A 123 -2.16 10.81 8.10
CA LYS A 123 -1.77 10.94 9.51
C LYS A 123 -0.96 9.74 9.99
N ARG A 124 -1.40 8.51 9.65
CA ARG A 124 -0.65 7.28 9.95
C ARG A 124 0.73 7.26 9.27
N SER A 125 0.80 7.61 7.99
CA SER A 125 2.03 7.71 7.20
C SER A 125 3.00 8.71 7.83
N MET A 126 2.51 9.89 8.21
CA MET A 126 3.28 10.89 8.94
C MET A 126 3.83 10.30 10.24
N MET A 127 3.01 9.66 11.07
CA MET A 127 3.47 9.01 12.31
C MET A 127 4.49 7.89 12.08
N ASN A 128 4.53 7.29 10.89
CA ASN A 128 5.54 6.32 10.48
C ASN A 128 6.85 6.97 9.97
N GLY A 129 6.99 8.29 10.09
CA GLY A 129 8.18 9.03 9.67
C GLY A 129 8.23 9.37 8.19
N GLU A 130 7.15 9.09 7.45
CA GLU A 130 7.06 9.39 6.03
C GLU A 130 6.67 10.86 5.87
N ILE A 131 7.59 11.72 5.46
CA ILE A 131 7.32 13.16 5.25
C ILE A 131 6.84 13.47 3.84
N PHE A 132 7.00 12.50 2.93
CA PHE A 132 6.57 12.59 1.54
C PHE A 132 5.72 11.37 1.19
N VAL A 133 4.61 11.61 0.49
CA VAL A 133 3.69 10.56 0.02
C VAL A 133 3.37 10.75 -1.46
N ASN A 134 3.61 9.71 -2.26
CA ASN A 134 3.03 9.62 -3.60
C ASN A 134 1.75 8.76 -3.55
N GLU A 135 0.61 9.43 -3.55
CA GLU A 135 -0.70 8.82 -3.53
C GLU A 135 -1.06 8.25 -4.90
N SER A 136 -1.39 6.97 -4.93
CA SER A 136 -1.58 6.15 -6.13
C SER A 136 -2.90 5.38 -6.11
N SER A 137 -3.91 5.84 -5.35
CA SER A 137 -5.23 5.22 -5.37
C SER A 137 -5.94 5.41 -6.71
N PRO A 138 -6.61 4.37 -7.23
CA PRO A 138 -7.31 4.46 -8.51
C PRO A 138 -8.65 5.21 -8.42
N ALA A 139 -9.19 5.34 -7.21
CA ALA A 139 -10.51 5.88 -6.97
C ALA A 139 -10.63 7.40 -7.18
N PHE A 140 -9.55 8.13 -7.52
CA PHE A 140 -9.60 9.58 -7.67
C PHE A 140 -10.28 10.01 -8.96
N LYS A 141 -11.52 10.49 -8.85
CA LYS A 141 -12.14 11.35 -9.86
C LYS A 141 -11.87 12.82 -9.54
N LYS A 142 -11.99 13.69 -10.54
CA LYS A 142 -11.76 15.14 -10.42
C LYS A 142 -12.43 15.79 -9.22
N PHE A 143 -13.72 15.53 -9.00
CA PHE A 143 -14.46 16.13 -7.89
C PHE A 143 -13.90 15.71 -6.53
N GLN A 144 -13.41 14.47 -6.41
CA GLN A 144 -12.83 13.94 -5.17
C GLN A 144 -11.47 14.55 -4.88
N ILE A 145 -10.70 14.92 -5.90
CA ILE A 145 -9.44 15.65 -5.66
C ILE A 145 -9.73 17.04 -5.11
N ASN A 146 -10.69 17.75 -5.71
CA ASN A 146 -11.06 19.05 -5.18
C ASN A 146 -11.63 18.95 -3.76
N ASP A 147 -12.44 17.94 -3.45
CA ASP A 147 -13.02 17.77 -2.12
C ASP A 147 -11.97 17.30 -1.10
N ALA A 148 -11.24 16.22 -1.38
CA ALA A 148 -10.24 15.64 -0.47
C ALA A 148 -9.03 16.54 -0.25
N PHE A 149 -8.73 17.43 -1.20
CA PHE A 149 -7.60 18.36 -1.13
C PHE A 149 -8.06 19.84 -1.15
N SER A 150 -9.34 20.13 -0.91
CA SER A 150 -9.82 21.53 -0.74
C SER A 150 -9.18 22.20 0.47
N ASP A 151 -8.85 21.40 1.50
CA ASP A 151 -8.15 21.80 2.72
C ASP A 151 -6.73 21.20 2.79
N LEU A 152 -5.93 21.35 1.73
CA LEU A 152 -4.49 20.99 1.70
C LEU A 152 -3.66 21.53 2.88
N LYS A 153 -4.20 22.47 3.66
CA LYS A 153 -3.62 22.95 4.92
C LYS A 153 -3.53 21.88 6.02
N ARG A 154 -4.32 20.80 5.96
CA ARG A 154 -4.28 19.70 6.96
C ARG A 154 -3.11 18.75 6.74
N ILE A 155 -2.65 18.61 5.50
CA ILE A 155 -1.53 17.74 5.15
C ILE A 155 -0.24 18.55 5.23
N GLU A 156 0.50 18.42 6.34
CA GLU A 156 1.77 19.13 6.49
C GLU A 156 2.89 18.52 5.63
N GLN A 157 2.78 17.21 5.32
CA GLN A 157 3.66 16.42 4.46
C GLN A 157 3.78 16.99 3.05
N TYR A 158 4.90 16.71 2.39
CA TYR A 158 4.99 16.85 0.93
C TYR A 158 4.20 15.72 0.28
N PHE A 159 3.62 15.96 -0.89
CA PHE A 159 2.87 14.92 -1.58
C PHE A 159 2.96 15.05 -3.11
N ASN A 160 2.67 13.94 -3.77
CA ASN A 160 2.39 13.84 -5.19
C ASN A 160 1.18 12.93 -5.37
N ILE A 161 0.41 13.16 -6.43
CA ILE A 161 -0.73 12.31 -6.81
C ILE A 161 -0.42 11.70 -8.17
N THR A 162 -0.51 10.39 -8.27
CA THR A 162 -0.47 9.68 -9.55
C THR A 162 -1.87 9.64 -10.13
N ALA A 163 -2.11 10.38 -11.22
CA ALA A 163 -3.38 10.46 -11.90
C ALA A 163 -3.46 9.41 -13.02
N TYR A 164 -4.35 8.42 -12.86
CA TYR A 164 -4.62 7.41 -13.89
C TYR A 164 -5.68 7.85 -14.91
N ASP A 165 -6.49 8.86 -14.58
CA ASP A 165 -7.30 9.58 -15.56
C ASP A 165 -6.52 10.78 -16.09
N LEU A 166 -6.06 10.70 -17.34
CA LEU A 166 -5.24 11.76 -17.94
C LEU A 166 -6.00 13.08 -18.09
N LYS A 167 -7.34 13.09 -18.11
CA LYS A 167 -8.12 14.35 -18.12
C LYS A 167 -7.87 15.16 -16.85
N LEU A 168 -7.56 14.48 -15.75
CA LEU A 168 -7.22 15.12 -14.48
C LEU A 168 -5.95 15.98 -14.59
N MET A 169 -5.00 15.60 -15.46
CA MET A 169 -3.78 16.39 -15.66
C MET A 169 -4.02 17.68 -16.43
N GLU A 170 -5.03 17.71 -17.29
CA GLU A 170 -5.38 18.88 -18.10
C GLU A 170 -6.18 19.91 -17.29
N GLU A 171 -6.95 19.45 -16.30
CA GLU A 171 -8.01 20.22 -15.67
C GLU A 171 -7.71 20.72 -14.24
N THR A 172 -6.53 20.45 -13.68
CA THR A 172 -6.21 20.68 -12.25
C THR A 172 -5.43 21.97 -11.92
N GLY A 173 -5.25 22.88 -12.89
CA GLY A 173 -4.76 24.24 -12.65
C GLY A 173 -3.46 24.30 -11.79
N PRO A 174 -3.46 24.96 -10.61
CA PRO A 174 -2.28 25.12 -9.74
C PRO A 174 -1.67 23.81 -9.20
N LEU A 175 -2.42 22.70 -9.18
CA LEU A 175 -1.95 21.41 -8.63
C LEU A 175 -1.08 20.62 -9.61
N LYS A 176 -0.91 21.12 -10.84
CA LYS A 176 -0.20 20.43 -11.92
C LYS A 176 1.24 20.02 -11.55
N SER A 177 1.92 20.76 -10.68
CA SER A 177 3.28 20.42 -10.21
C SER A 177 3.32 19.21 -9.26
N PHE A 178 2.20 18.85 -8.66
CA PHE A 178 2.05 17.75 -7.70
C PHE A 178 1.34 16.54 -8.32
N ILE A 179 1.04 16.57 -9.62
CA ILE A 179 0.34 15.49 -10.32
C ILE A 179 1.28 14.85 -11.33
N SER A 180 1.43 13.53 -11.22
CA SER A 180 2.15 12.69 -12.18
C SER A 180 1.17 11.91 -13.04
N ALA A 181 1.52 11.66 -14.30
CA ALA A 181 0.75 10.79 -15.18
C ALA A 181 0.91 9.34 -14.71
N GLY A 182 -0.17 8.57 -14.69
CA GLY A 182 -0.10 7.14 -14.43
C GLY A 182 -0.90 6.30 -15.40
N PHE A 183 -0.58 5.01 -15.42
CA PHE A 183 -1.27 3.97 -16.18
C PHE A 183 -1.09 2.63 -15.43
N ARG A 184 -2.19 1.87 -15.21
CA ARG A 184 -2.21 0.70 -14.30
C ARG A 184 -2.19 -0.66 -14.98
N ALA A 185 -2.86 -0.76 -16.12
CA ALA A 185 -3.14 -2.05 -16.72
C ALA A 185 -2.41 -2.12 -18.04
N ASP A 186 -1.17 -2.62 -18.03
CA ASP A 186 -0.33 -2.72 -19.23
C ASP A 186 -1.06 -3.48 -20.34
N GLU A 187 -1.89 -4.46 -19.95
CA GLU A 187 -2.75 -5.23 -20.85
C GLU A 187 -3.78 -4.38 -21.62
N ASP A 188 -4.16 -3.21 -21.09
CA ASP A 188 -5.09 -2.27 -21.73
C ASP A 188 -4.37 -1.24 -22.61
N ILE A 189 -3.02 -1.28 -22.68
CA ILE A 189 -2.29 -0.25 -23.41
C ILE A 189 -2.37 -0.45 -24.93
N ASN A 190 -2.65 0.66 -25.63
CA ASN A 190 -2.78 0.68 -27.08
C ASN A 190 -2.20 1.99 -27.66
N SER A 191 -2.15 2.10 -28.98
CA SER A 191 -1.58 3.27 -29.68
C SER A 191 -2.24 4.60 -29.29
N TYR A 192 -3.54 4.58 -28.96
CA TYR A 192 -4.24 5.77 -28.49
C TYR A 192 -3.78 6.18 -27.10
N ALA A 193 -3.66 5.23 -26.16
CA ALA A 193 -3.15 5.47 -24.82
C ALA A 193 -1.72 6.03 -24.85
N ILE A 194 -0.82 5.44 -25.64
CA ILE A 194 0.55 5.94 -25.85
C ILE A 194 0.54 7.37 -26.38
N SER A 195 -0.28 7.65 -27.41
CA SER A 195 -0.40 8.99 -27.98
C SER A 195 -0.94 10.00 -26.97
N SER A 196 -1.88 9.58 -26.13
CA SER A 196 -2.42 10.42 -25.05
C SER A 196 -1.38 10.73 -23.99
N LEU A 197 -0.64 9.73 -23.52
CA LEU A 197 0.46 9.90 -22.57
C LEU A 197 1.52 10.88 -23.12
N LYS A 198 1.92 10.71 -24.38
CA LYS A 198 2.86 11.63 -25.03
C LYS A 198 2.35 13.06 -25.02
N ARG A 199 1.08 13.28 -25.40
CA ARG A 199 0.47 14.63 -25.38
C ARG A 199 0.44 15.22 -23.98
N SER A 200 0.03 14.46 -22.97
CA SER A 200 -0.03 14.94 -21.58
C SER A 200 1.37 15.29 -21.02
N LEU A 201 2.42 14.59 -21.47
CA LEU A 201 3.81 14.77 -21.01
C LEU A 201 4.64 15.75 -21.86
N GLN A 202 4.14 16.19 -23.03
CA GLN A 202 4.84 17.09 -23.97
C GLN A 202 5.33 18.41 -23.34
N SER A 203 4.72 18.85 -22.24
CA SER A 203 5.14 20.06 -21.51
C SER A 203 6.49 19.93 -20.80
N GLY A 204 7.13 18.75 -20.81
CA GLY A 204 8.48 18.53 -20.29
C GLY A 204 8.61 18.49 -18.76
N HIS A 205 7.53 18.78 -18.04
CA HIS A 205 7.48 18.82 -16.57
C HIS A 205 6.67 17.66 -15.96
N GLY A 206 6.11 16.78 -16.78
CA GLY A 206 5.31 15.65 -16.31
C GLY A 206 6.18 14.45 -15.96
N ARG A 207 5.93 13.83 -14.80
CA ARG A 207 6.47 12.52 -14.44
C ARG A 207 5.51 11.43 -14.89
N LEU A 208 6.05 10.30 -15.31
CA LEU A 208 5.28 9.10 -15.67
C LEU A 208 5.51 8.03 -14.61
N ILE A 209 4.45 7.56 -13.96
CA ILE A 209 4.50 6.53 -12.92
C ILE A 209 3.55 5.42 -13.34
N ILE A 210 4.09 4.27 -13.76
CA ILE A 210 3.29 3.22 -14.40
C ILE A 210 3.58 1.87 -13.78
N ASP A 211 2.54 1.06 -13.70
CA ASP A 211 2.70 -0.39 -13.59
C ASP A 211 3.37 -0.87 -14.90
N ALA A 212 4.29 -1.84 -14.84
CA ALA A 212 5.01 -2.28 -16.04
C ALA A 212 5.44 -3.75 -15.94
N SER A 213 5.02 -4.59 -16.88
CA SER A 213 5.33 -6.02 -16.96
C SER A 213 5.09 -6.78 -15.65
N LEU A 214 3.98 -6.48 -14.96
CA LEU A 214 3.64 -7.10 -13.66
C LEU A 214 3.29 -8.59 -13.74
N SER A 215 2.75 -9.04 -14.88
CA SER A 215 2.38 -10.43 -15.14
C SER A 215 2.88 -10.90 -16.51
N GLN A 216 2.99 -12.23 -16.66
CA GLN A 216 3.28 -12.83 -17.96
C GLN A 216 2.17 -12.51 -18.98
N ALA A 217 0.91 -12.52 -18.53
CA ALA A 217 -0.25 -12.16 -19.36
C ALA A 217 -0.16 -10.70 -19.85
N ALA A 218 0.18 -9.75 -18.97
CA ALA A 218 0.39 -8.36 -19.35
C ALA A 218 1.53 -8.21 -20.36
N TYR A 219 2.67 -8.89 -20.12
CA TYR A 219 3.81 -8.89 -21.04
C TYR A 219 3.44 -9.40 -22.43
N GLU A 220 2.68 -10.50 -22.51
CA GLU A 220 2.23 -11.09 -23.77
C GLU A 220 1.18 -10.22 -24.48
N SER A 221 0.23 -9.63 -23.76
CA SER A 221 -0.78 -8.72 -24.33
C SER A 221 -0.14 -7.52 -25.03
N VAL A 222 0.84 -6.89 -24.38
CA VAL A 222 1.59 -5.77 -24.97
C VAL A 222 2.37 -6.23 -26.21
N ARG A 223 3.01 -7.40 -26.15
CA ARG A 223 3.74 -7.96 -27.28
C ARG A 223 2.81 -8.27 -28.47
N GLN A 224 1.60 -8.77 -28.23
CA GLN A 224 0.61 -8.99 -29.28
C GLN A 224 0.16 -7.68 -29.92
N THR A 225 -0.04 -6.64 -29.11
CA THR A 225 -0.52 -5.33 -29.57
C THR A 225 0.53 -4.54 -30.37
N PHE A 226 1.80 -4.57 -29.95
CA PHE A 226 2.86 -3.73 -30.51
C PHE A 226 3.99 -4.49 -31.21
N GLY A 227 3.96 -5.82 -31.19
CA GLY A 227 5.02 -6.69 -31.72
C GLY A 227 6.32 -6.69 -30.90
N LYS A 228 6.36 -6.01 -29.74
CA LYS A 228 7.56 -5.83 -28.91
C LYS A 228 7.22 -5.69 -27.42
N PRO A 229 8.19 -5.89 -26.51
CA PRO A 229 7.97 -5.75 -25.07
C PRO A 229 7.62 -4.33 -24.63
N TYR A 230 6.95 -4.18 -23.48
CA TYR A 230 6.45 -2.89 -23.01
C TYR A 230 7.56 -1.85 -22.81
N ILE A 231 8.69 -2.26 -22.25
CA ILE A 231 9.86 -1.38 -22.05
C ILE A 231 10.35 -0.81 -23.38
N ASN A 232 10.41 -1.62 -24.44
CA ASN A 232 10.77 -1.16 -25.78
C ASN A 232 9.74 -0.19 -26.36
N VAL A 233 8.44 -0.46 -26.19
CA VAL A 233 7.36 0.45 -26.63
C VAL A 233 7.52 1.83 -25.99
N LEU A 234 7.76 1.88 -24.68
CA LEU A 234 7.97 3.13 -23.94
C LEU A 234 9.24 3.85 -24.42
N ALA A 235 10.34 3.13 -24.58
CA ALA A 235 11.62 3.70 -25.02
C ALA A 235 11.55 4.31 -26.43
N GLU A 236 11.00 3.60 -27.40
CA GLU A 236 10.86 4.09 -28.77
C GLU A 236 9.92 5.31 -28.88
N ASN A 237 8.98 5.44 -27.95
CA ASN A 237 8.06 6.57 -27.89
C ASN A 237 8.58 7.74 -27.07
N GLY A 238 9.79 7.66 -26.51
CA GLY A 238 10.39 8.69 -25.65
C GLY A 238 9.74 8.80 -24.26
N LEU A 239 8.91 7.82 -23.88
CA LEU A 239 8.21 7.76 -22.60
C LEU A 239 9.04 7.11 -21.48
N LEU A 240 10.13 6.42 -21.84
CA LEU A 240 11.10 5.89 -20.89
C LEU A 240 12.29 6.86 -20.78
N ASN A 241 12.40 7.58 -19.67
CA ASN A 241 13.46 8.54 -19.39
C ASN A 241 13.61 8.77 -17.86
N SER A 242 14.42 9.75 -17.46
CA SER A 242 14.66 10.09 -16.04
C SER A 242 13.43 10.52 -15.24
N ASN A 243 12.34 10.90 -15.90
CA ASN A 243 11.06 11.24 -15.28
C ASN A 243 10.07 10.07 -15.26
N THR A 244 10.53 8.86 -15.62
CA THR A 244 9.72 7.63 -15.62
C THR A 244 10.05 6.78 -14.41
N LEU A 245 9.01 6.28 -13.74
CA LEU A 245 9.08 5.35 -12.61
C LEU A 245 8.24 4.12 -12.92
N LEU A 246 8.91 2.97 -13.06
CA LEU A 246 8.30 1.68 -13.36
C LEU A 246 8.04 0.91 -12.07
N ILE A 247 6.80 0.52 -11.82
CA ILE A 247 6.39 -0.11 -10.57
C ILE A 247 6.52 -1.63 -10.68
N ASN A 248 7.32 -2.22 -9.80
CA ASN A 248 7.54 -3.65 -9.62
C ASN A 248 7.70 -4.45 -10.92
N PRO A 249 8.53 -4.03 -11.89
CA PRO A 249 8.64 -4.79 -13.14
C PRO A 249 9.11 -6.22 -12.86
N LEU A 250 8.23 -7.19 -13.14
CA LEU A 250 8.41 -8.61 -12.79
C LEU A 250 8.80 -9.48 -13.99
N ASN A 251 8.36 -9.12 -15.19
CA ASN A 251 8.55 -9.91 -16.39
C ASN A 251 9.37 -9.09 -17.38
N ILE A 252 10.63 -8.82 -17.01
CA ILE A 252 11.59 -8.10 -17.85
C ILE A 252 12.87 -8.91 -18.04
N THR A 253 13.44 -8.79 -19.24
CA THR A 253 14.70 -9.42 -19.64
C THR A 253 15.91 -8.57 -19.27
N ASP A 254 17.12 -9.15 -19.27
CA ASP A 254 18.36 -8.38 -19.03
C ASP A 254 18.58 -7.28 -20.09
N GLY A 255 18.12 -7.52 -21.32
CA GLY A 255 18.12 -6.50 -22.37
C GLY A 255 17.23 -5.31 -22.02
N GLU A 256 16.03 -5.55 -21.48
CA GLU A 256 15.12 -4.50 -21.01
C GLU A 256 15.68 -3.76 -19.78
N ILE A 257 16.31 -4.45 -18.84
CA ILE A 257 17.05 -3.83 -17.73
C ILE A 257 18.12 -2.88 -18.30
N GLY A 258 18.88 -3.32 -19.31
CA GLY A 258 19.85 -2.49 -20.02
C GLY A 258 19.23 -1.23 -20.63
N ILE A 259 18.06 -1.35 -21.26
CA ILE A 259 17.31 -0.21 -21.84
C ILE A 259 16.86 0.76 -20.74
N ILE A 260 16.29 0.27 -19.63
CA ILE A 260 15.85 1.10 -18.49
C ILE A 260 17.03 1.92 -17.97
N LYS A 261 18.19 1.28 -17.79
CA LYS A 261 19.43 1.94 -17.37
C LYS A 261 19.91 2.97 -18.40
N GLU A 262 19.98 2.61 -19.68
CA GLU A 262 20.42 3.51 -20.75
C GLU A 262 19.56 4.77 -20.83
N LYS A 263 18.25 4.63 -20.63
CA LYS A 263 17.30 5.75 -20.61
C LYS A 263 17.25 6.50 -19.28
N ASN A 264 18.04 6.07 -18.27
CA ASN A 264 18.04 6.62 -16.91
C ASN A 264 16.66 6.58 -16.24
N ALA A 265 15.80 5.63 -16.63
CA ALA A 265 14.51 5.46 -15.98
C ALA A 265 14.68 4.82 -14.59
N ASN A 266 13.66 4.99 -13.75
CA ASN A 266 13.69 4.60 -12.35
C ASN A 266 12.78 3.39 -12.13
N ILE A 267 13.08 2.59 -11.10
CA ILE A 267 12.23 1.49 -10.67
C ILE A 267 11.70 1.78 -9.28
N LEU A 268 10.40 1.61 -9.09
CA LEU A 268 9.77 1.59 -7.78
C LEU A 268 9.60 0.15 -7.34
N PHE A 269 10.17 -0.19 -6.20
CA PHE A 269 10.06 -1.51 -5.61
C PHE A 269 9.18 -1.43 -4.36
N CYS A 270 8.17 -2.30 -4.27
CA CYS A 270 7.31 -2.48 -3.10
C CYS A 270 7.54 -3.88 -2.53
N PRO A 271 8.53 -4.05 -1.61
CA PRO A 271 8.92 -5.34 -1.05
C PRO A 271 7.77 -6.21 -0.55
N SER A 272 6.78 -5.64 0.14
CA SER A 272 5.61 -6.39 0.60
C SER A 272 4.75 -6.91 -0.54
N ASP A 273 4.48 -6.09 -1.57
CA ASP A 273 3.70 -6.54 -2.72
C ASP A 273 4.46 -7.64 -3.46
N PHE A 274 5.78 -7.47 -3.60
CA PHE A 274 6.64 -8.48 -4.17
C PHE A 274 6.57 -9.78 -3.36
N ALA A 275 6.81 -9.75 -2.04
CA ALA A 275 6.78 -10.94 -1.20
C ALA A 275 5.40 -11.63 -1.14
N ASN A 276 4.30 -10.87 -1.20
CA ASN A 276 2.95 -11.40 -1.07
C ASN A 276 2.32 -11.83 -2.40
N MET A 277 2.73 -11.22 -3.52
CA MET A 277 2.03 -11.34 -4.80
C MET A 277 2.93 -11.79 -5.96
N SER A 278 4.26 -11.73 -5.81
CA SER A 278 5.19 -12.30 -6.80
C SER A 278 5.40 -13.79 -6.53
N GLY A 279 5.48 -14.57 -7.61
CA GLY A 279 5.84 -15.99 -7.56
C GLY A 279 7.33 -16.26 -7.72
N ASP A 280 8.13 -15.26 -8.10
CA ASP A 280 9.55 -15.39 -8.43
C ASP A 280 10.39 -14.26 -7.82
N LEU A 281 11.23 -14.61 -6.85
CA LEU A 281 12.12 -13.68 -6.16
C LEU A 281 13.48 -13.50 -6.87
N SER A 282 13.78 -14.26 -7.93
CA SER A 282 15.10 -14.26 -8.57
C SER A 282 15.42 -12.98 -9.35
N LEU A 283 14.40 -12.23 -9.80
CA LEU A 283 14.57 -11.04 -10.62
C LEU A 283 15.14 -9.84 -9.86
N ALA A 284 14.77 -9.66 -8.60
CA ALA A 284 15.10 -8.42 -7.90
C ALA A 284 16.62 -8.20 -7.84
N GLY A 285 17.40 -9.25 -7.54
CA GLY A 285 18.87 -9.16 -7.52
C GLY A 285 19.47 -8.56 -8.79
N ARG A 286 19.00 -8.97 -9.97
CA ARG A 286 19.48 -8.45 -11.28
C ARG A 286 19.18 -6.96 -11.45
N ILE A 287 18.01 -6.51 -10.99
CA ILE A 287 17.63 -5.09 -11.02
C ILE A 287 18.54 -4.29 -10.09
N PHE A 288 18.82 -4.76 -8.88
CA PHE A 288 19.71 -4.06 -7.94
C PHE A 288 21.15 -3.97 -8.45
N ASP A 289 21.68 -5.06 -8.99
CA ASP A 289 23.05 -5.11 -9.52
C ASP A 289 23.23 -4.26 -10.80
N SER A 290 22.12 -3.89 -11.46
CA SER A 290 22.17 -3.07 -12.68
C SER A 290 22.60 -1.61 -12.43
N GLY A 291 22.47 -1.10 -11.19
CA GLY A 291 22.71 0.30 -10.86
C GLY A 291 21.62 1.27 -11.34
N ILE A 292 20.44 0.77 -11.68
CA ILE A 292 19.24 1.59 -11.89
C ILE A 292 18.88 2.31 -10.57
N ASN A 293 18.37 3.54 -10.66
CA ASN A 293 17.86 4.24 -9.49
C ASN A 293 16.58 3.56 -9.01
N ILE A 294 16.60 3.07 -7.78
CA ILE A 294 15.49 2.35 -7.18
C ILE A 294 14.89 3.20 -6.07
N LEU A 295 13.57 3.27 -6.06
CA LEU A 295 12.76 3.92 -5.03
C LEU A 295 11.99 2.86 -4.26
N LEU A 296 11.62 3.16 -3.02
CA LEU A 296 10.72 2.32 -2.22
C LEU A 296 9.34 2.94 -2.03
N GLY A 297 8.33 2.06 -1.94
CA GLY A 297 6.96 2.42 -1.63
C GLY A 297 6.23 1.28 -0.93
N THR A 298 5.20 1.61 -0.18
CA THR A 298 4.38 0.59 0.53
C THR A 298 3.47 -0.21 -0.39
N GLY A 299 3.11 0.33 -1.55
CA GLY A 299 2.27 -0.38 -2.52
C GLY A 299 0.86 -0.69 -2.01
N LEU A 300 0.36 -1.87 -2.35
CA LEU A 300 -0.98 -2.35 -2.02
C LEU A 300 -1.03 -3.00 -0.63
N THR A 301 0.01 -3.75 -0.26
CA THR A 301 0.04 -4.63 0.91
C THR A 301 0.95 -4.13 2.02
N GLY A 302 1.99 -3.34 1.72
CA GLY A 302 2.99 -2.85 2.67
C GLY A 302 2.50 -1.79 3.65
N THR A 303 3.03 -1.78 4.88
CA THR A 303 2.49 -0.95 5.98
C THR A 303 3.19 0.39 6.18
N ASP A 304 4.51 0.39 6.09
CA ASP A 304 5.39 1.54 6.34
C ASP A 304 6.77 1.30 5.74
N ILE A 305 7.48 2.38 5.41
CA ILE A 305 8.77 2.29 4.70
C ILE A 305 9.89 1.60 5.50
N ILE A 306 9.90 1.67 6.84
CA ILE A 306 10.88 0.94 7.65
C ILE A 306 10.65 -0.57 7.52
N SER A 307 9.40 -1.02 7.61
CA SER A 307 9.02 -2.41 7.37
C SER A 307 9.34 -2.87 5.95
N GLU A 308 9.14 -2.02 4.93
CA GLU A 308 9.53 -2.34 3.55
C GLU A 308 11.04 -2.57 3.44
N MET A 309 11.88 -1.70 4.03
CA MET A 309 13.34 -1.91 4.05
C MET A 309 13.74 -3.18 4.79
N LYS A 310 13.03 -3.55 5.86
CA LYS A 310 13.24 -4.82 6.57
C LYS A 310 12.95 -6.03 5.71
N ILE A 311 11.79 -6.05 5.05
CA ILE A 311 11.39 -7.13 4.15
C ILE A 311 12.41 -7.22 3.01
N PHE A 312 12.80 -6.08 2.44
CA PHE A 312 13.82 -6.00 1.43
C PHE A 312 15.15 -6.66 1.86
N SER A 313 15.64 -6.31 3.05
CA SER A 313 16.84 -6.92 3.65
C SER A 313 16.65 -8.43 3.86
N ALA A 314 15.50 -8.86 4.37
CA ALA A 314 15.20 -10.26 4.64
C ALA A 314 15.08 -11.13 3.38
N LEU A 315 14.70 -10.55 2.23
CA LEU A 315 14.71 -11.23 0.93
C LEU A 315 16.14 -11.53 0.42
N GLY A 316 17.17 -11.06 1.13
CA GLY A 316 18.57 -11.43 0.89
C GLY A 316 19.33 -10.53 -0.10
N TYR A 317 18.68 -9.48 -0.61
CA TYR A 317 19.30 -8.54 -1.56
C TYR A 317 20.34 -7.62 -0.93
N THR A 318 20.36 -7.48 0.39
CA THR A 318 21.42 -6.73 1.12
C THR A 318 22.75 -7.47 1.18
N ARG A 319 22.84 -8.70 0.67
CA ARG A 319 24.13 -9.36 0.43
C ARG A 319 24.94 -8.69 -0.70
N THR A 320 24.26 -7.97 -1.60
CA THR A 320 24.89 -7.23 -2.70
C THR A 320 24.67 -5.72 -2.61
N LEU A 321 23.65 -5.27 -1.86
CA LEU A 321 23.32 -3.84 -1.69
C LEU A 321 23.65 -3.33 -0.26
N PRO A 322 24.48 -2.27 -0.12
CA PRO A 322 24.70 -1.61 1.17
C PRO A 322 23.41 -1.08 1.80
N TYR A 323 23.34 -1.10 3.13
CA TYR A 323 22.21 -0.59 3.91
C TYR A 323 22.00 0.92 3.70
N GLU A 324 23.07 1.68 3.53
CA GLU A 324 22.96 3.10 3.18
C GLU A 324 22.28 3.28 1.82
N SER A 325 22.63 2.47 0.80
CA SER A 325 21.98 2.53 -0.51
C SER A 325 20.49 2.21 -0.43
N LEU A 326 20.12 1.23 0.40
CA LEU A 326 18.73 0.92 0.68
C LEU A 326 18.01 2.09 1.36
N LEU A 327 18.61 2.73 2.36
CA LEU A 327 18.01 3.90 3.00
C LEU A 327 17.87 5.08 2.02
N ARG A 328 18.84 5.27 1.12
CA ARG A 328 18.80 6.28 0.06
C ARG A 328 17.66 6.05 -0.93
N SER A 329 17.28 4.80 -1.21
CA SER A 329 16.11 4.46 -2.03
C SER A 329 14.77 4.89 -1.40
N ALA A 330 14.75 5.11 -0.09
CA ALA A 330 13.61 5.60 0.66
C ALA A 330 13.70 7.10 1.00
N ILE A 331 14.76 7.81 0.60
CA ILE A 331 14.98 9.22 0.98
C ILE A 331 15.53 10.03 -0.21
N THR A 332 16.82 9.94 -0.49
CA THR A 332 17.49 10.82 -1.47
C THR A 332 17.11 10.50 -2.91
N GLY A 333 16.90 9.22 -3.23
CA GLY A 333 16.45 8.78 -4.56
C GLY A 333 15.09 9.37 -4.92
N PRO A 334 14.06 9.15 -4.08
CA PRO A 334 12.76 9.78 -4.23
C PRO A 334 12.83 11.32 -4.24
N ALA A 335 13.61 11.95 -3.34
CA ALA A 335 13.77 13.40 -3.34
C ALA A 335 14.31 13.93 -4.69
N GLY A 336 15.23 13.19 -5.33
CA GLY A 336 15.72 13.48 -6.67
C GLY A 336 14.63 13.32 -7.74
N PHE A 337 13.94 12.18 -7.77
CA PHE A 337 12.87 11.89 -8.75
C PHE A 337 11.70 12.89 -8.68
N PHE A 338 11.25 13.21 -7.46
CA PHE A 338 10.20 14.20 -7.23
C PHE A 338 10.69 15.65 -7.30
N GLY A 339 11.98 15.88 -7.59
CA GLY A 339 12.53 17.22 -7.83
C GLY A 339 12.56 18.14 -6.61
N ILE A 340 12.66 17.57 -5.40
CA ILE A 340 12.71 18.32 -4.13
C ILE A 340 14.00 18.08 -3.33
N SER A 341 15.03 17.52 -3.96
CA SER A 341 16.34 17.24 -3.35
C SER A 341 17.11 18.49 -2.90
N ASN A 342 16.79 19.66 -3.45
CA ASN A 342 17.31 20.96 -3.01
C ASN A 342 16.59 21.50 -1.76
N VAL A 343 15.40 20.96 -1.44
CA VAL A 343 14.60 21.37 -0.27
C VAL A 343 14.82 20.41 0.90
N THR A 344 14.81 19.11 0.64
CA THR A 344 14.77 18.05 1.66
C THR A 344 15.49 16.77 1.18
N GLY A 345 15.49 15.72 2.01
CA GLY A 345 16.09 14.42 1.72
C GLY A 345 17.53 14.24 2.24
N SER A 346 18.12 15.26 2.86
CA SER A 346 19.40 15.17 3.57
C SER A 346 19.50 16.26 4.64
N ILE A 347 20.34 16.04 5.65
CA ILE A 347 20.63 17.01 6.69
C ILE A 347 21.82 17.85 6.25
N GLU A 348 21.53 18.93 5.53
CA GLU A 348 22.52 19.86 5.02
C GLU A 348 22.14 21.30 5.38
N LYS A 349 23.16 22.15 5.61
CA LYS A 349 22.95 23.58 5.83
C LYS A 349 22.07 24.18 4.73
N THR A 350 21.17 25.08 5.10
CA THR A 350 20.19 25.79 4.25
C THR A 350 18.98 24.98 3.77
N LYS A 351 19.01 23.64 3.87
CA LYS A 351 17.83 22.81 3.58
C LYS A 351 16.76 22.96 4.66
N SER A 352 15.53 22.55 4.31
CA SER A 352 14.44 22.44 5.27
C SER A 352 14.82 21.46 6.39
N ALA A 353 14.46 21.79 7.63
CA ALA A 353 14.63 20.89 8.75
C ALA A 353 13.50 19.86 8.75
N ASP A 354 13.68 18.82 7.93
CA ASP A 354 12.73 17.71 7.76
C ASP A 354 13.40 16.41 8.20
N MET A 355 13.17 16.00 9.44
CA MET A 355 13.91 14.94 10.10
C MET A 355 13.04 14.14 11.06
N ILE A 356 13.40 12.87 11.23
CA ILE A 356 12.77 11.94 12.17
C ILE A 356 13.80 11.55 13.23
N LEU A 357 13.33 11.40 14.46
CA LEU A 357 14.15 11.01 15.61
C LEU A 357 13.67 9.65 16.12
N ILE A 358 14.54 8.65 16.08
CA ILE A 358 14.23 7.28 16.49
C ILE A 358 14.90 7.01 17.84
N SER A 359 14.09 6.59 18.81
CA SER A 359 14.55 6.33 20.17
C SER A 359 15.27 4.98 20.26
N LEU A 360 16.46 5.00 20.86
CA LEU A 360 17.21 3.80 21.22
C LEU A 360 16.93 3.34 22.66
N ARG A 361 16.04 4.03 23.36
CA ARG A 361 15.81 3.86 24.81
C ARG A 361 14.83 2.73 25.15
N ASP A 362 14.33 2.01 24.15
CA ASP A 362 13.43 0.87 24.36
C ASP A 362 14.23 -0.39 24.68
N ILE A 363 13.84 -1.13 25.72
CA ILE A 363 14.51 -2.39 26.11
C ILE A 363 14.47 -3.46 25.01
N ARG A 364 13.49 -3.39 24.10
CA ARG A 364 13.39 -4.26 22.93
C ARG A 364 14.48 -3.97 21.89
N ASN A 365 15.10 -2.78 21.96
CA ASN A 365 16.21 -2.35 21.11
C ASN A 365 17.58 -2.60 21.78
N SER A 366 17.66 -3.52 22.74
CA SER A 366 18.85 -3.84 23.58
C SER A 366 20.04 -4.46 22.83
N GLY A 367 20.09 -4.39 21.50
CA GLY A 367 21.16 -4.91 20.65
C GLY A 367 22.49 -4.14 20.70
N GLY A 368 22.65 -3.19 21.63
CA GLY A 368 23.83 -2.33 21.74
C GLY A 368 23.76 -1.09 20.84
N MET A 369 24.74 -0.18 20.99
CA MET A 369 24.91 0.97 20.09
C MET A 369 25.66 0.54 18.82
N PRO A 370 25.29 1.04 17.63
CA PRO A 370 26.06 0.80 16.43
C PRO A 370 27.38 1.57 16.45
N ASP A 371 28.34 1.11 15.66
CA ASP A 371 29.44 1.99 15.22
C ASP A 371 28.85 3.21 14.51
N LEU A 372 29.53 4.35 14.63
CA LEU A 372 28.98 5.64 14.21
C LEU A 372 29.16 5.91 12.71
N ASP A 373 29.74 4.99 11.94
CA ASP A 373 29.79 5.11 10.49
C ASP A 373 28.40 4.92 9.86
N SER A 374 28.21 5.50 8.67
CA SER A 374 26.90 5.56 8.02
C SER A 374 26.28 4.19 7.77
N GLU A 375 27.09 3.21 7.34
CA GLU A 375 26.60 1.88 7.00
C GLU A 375 26.14 1.11 8.26
N SER A 376 26.94 1.15 9.33
CA SER A 376 26.59 0.50 10.61
C SER A 376 25.32 1.08 11.24
N VAL A 377 25.15 2.40 11.22
CA VAL A 377 23.92 3.03 11.72
C VAL A 377 22.73 2.68 10.83
N CYS A 378 22.89 2.65 9.50
CA CYS A 378 21.82 2.23 8.58
C CYS A 378 21.42 0.76 8.82
N TRP A 379 22.39 -0.14 8.98
CA TRP A 379 22.16 -1.55 9.32
C TRP A 379 21.35 -1.68 10.62
N HIS A 380 21.75 -0.96 11.66
CA HIS A 380 21.10 -1.00 12.97
C HIS A 380 19.69 -0.41 12.94
N LEU A 381 19.51 0.72 12.25
CA LEU A 381 18.21 1.31 11.99
C LEU A 381 17.27 0.30 11.33
N ILE A 382 17.71 -0.25 10.19
CA ILE A 382 16.87 -1.10 9.35
C ILE A 382 16.57 -2.42 10.05
N ASN A 383 17.52 -3.07 10.71
CA ASN A 383 17.26 -4.40 11.30
C ASN A 383 16.63 -4.33 12.69
N SER A 384 16.97 -3.34 13.51
CA SER A 384 16.56 -3.31 14.93
C SER A 384 15.30 -2.48 15.20
N HIS A 385 14.93 -1.52 14.35
CA HIS A 385 13.88 -0.54 14.68
C HIS A 385 12.62 -0.68 13.82
N THR A 386 11.49 -0.21 14.33
CA THR A 386 10.21 -0.16 13.63
C THR A 386 9.69 1.28 13.61
N ALA A 387 8.63 1.54 12.82
CA ALA A 387 7.94 2.83 12.86
C ALA A 387 7.48 3.25 14.27
N LYS A 388 7.27 2.29 15.19
CA LYS A 388 6.93 2.59 16.59
C LYS A 388 8.09 3.18 17.38
N ASP A 389 9.33 3.01 16.95
CA ASP A 389 10.49 3.57 17.66
C ASP A 389 10.72 5.05 17.31
N ILE A 390 9.99 5.60 16.34
CA ILE A 390 9.97 7.03 16.04
C ILE A 390 9.38 7.80 17.23
N SER A 391 10.23 8.61 17.84
CA SER A 391 9.91 9.42 19.01
C SER A 391 9.37 10.79 18.64
N SER A 392 9.92 11.40 17.58
CA SER A 392 9.58 12.75 17.17
C SER A 392 9.80 12.94 15.67
N ILE A 393 9.01 13.83 15.09
CA ILE A 393 9.12 14.24 13.69
C ILE A 393 9.14 15.75 13.64
N ILE A 394 10.17 16.28 12.97
CA ILE A 394 10.33 17.69 12.70
C ILE A 394 10.15 17.88 11.20
N LEU A 395 9.23 18.75 10.81
CA LEU A 395 8.95 19.05 9.41
C LEU A 395 8.92 20.57 9.24
N LYS A 396 9.70 21.08 8.29
CA LYS A 396 9.87 22.53 8.06
C LYS A 396 10.27 23.25 9.36
N GLY A 397 11.09 22.58 10.20
CA GLY A 397 11.54 23.02 11.51
C GLY A 397 10.52 22.99 12.65
N LYS A 398 9.25 22.69 12.36
CA LYS A 398 8.21 22.50 13.36
C LYS A 398 8.26 21.07 13.88
N GLN A 399 8.19 20.86 15.20
CA GLN A 399 7.95 19.51 15.75
C GLN A 399 6.46 19.19 15.57
N ILE A 400 6.14 18.34 14.59
CA ILE A 400 4.77 18.03 14.18
C ILE A 400 4.22 16.77 14.88
N PHE A 401 5.12 15.92 15.37
CA PHE A 401 4.78 14.72 16.11
C PHE A 401 5.75 14.52 17.27
N ASN A 402 5.18 14.14 18.42
CA ASN A 402 5.91 13.66 19.59
C ASN A 402 5.12 12.48 20.17
N ARG A 403 5.76 11.32 20.23
CA ARG A 403 5.11 10.08 20.68
C ARG A 403 4.65 10.15 22.14
N ALA A 404 5.39 10.84 23.00
CA ALA A 404 5.02 11.00 24.40
C ALA A 404 3.66 11.70 24.53
N ASP A 405 3.47 12.81 23.81
CA ASP A 405 2.27 13.64 23.87
C ASP A 405 1.06 12.94 23.21
N TYR A 406 1.31 12.21 22.12
CA TYR A 406 0.26 11.56 21.34
C TYR A 406 -0.35 10.32 22.03
N SER A 407 0.41 9.63 22.89
CA SER A 407 -0.08 8.43 23.58
C SER A 407 -1.28 8.69 24.51
N SER A 408 -1.47 9.93 24.95
CA SER A 408 -2.55 10.41 25.81
C SER A 408 -3.64 11.21 25.09
N ASP A 409 -3.58 11.29 23.75
CA ASP A 409 -4.41 12.20 22.97
C ASP A 409 -5.81 11.63 22.68
N GLN A 410 -6.86 12.39 23.03
CA GLN A 410 -8.24 12.05 22.69
C GLN A 410 -8.47 11.96 21.17
N GLU A 411 -7.70 12.71 20.38
CA GLU A 411 -7.78 12.67 18.93
C GLU A 411 -7.37 11.30 18.37
N ASN A 412 -6.45 10.60 19.04
CA ASN A 412 -6.04 9.25 18.68
C ASN A 412 -7.18 8.24 18.90
N LEU A 413 -7.92 8.36 20.00
CA LEU A 413 -9.08 7.49 20.29
C LEU A 413 -10.19 7.68 19.25
N LYS A 414 -10.49 8.93 18.87
CA LYS A 414 -11.44 9.23 17.79
C LYS A 414 -10.98 8.65 16.45
N SER A 415 -9.69 8.79 16.14
CA SER A 415 -9.10 8.22 14.92
C SER A 415 -9.25 6.68 14.89
N ALA A 416 -9.00 6.01 16.02
CA ALA A 416 -9.15 4.55 16.13
C ALA A 416 -10.60 4.08 15.93
N ALA A 417 -11.57 4.76 16.54
CA ALA A 417 -13.00 4.46 16.33
C ALA A 417 -13.40 4.64 14.86
N LYS A 418 -12.95 5.73 14.22
CA LYS A 418 -13.25 6.00 12.81
C LYS A 418 -12.61 4.97 11.88
N ILE A 419 -11.39 4.53 12.17
CA ILE A 419 -10.71 3.44 11.45
C ILE A 419 -11.54 2.15 11.52
N ALA A 420 -12.06 1.80 12.69
CA ALA A 420 -12.87 0.59 12.86
C ALA A 420 -14.17 0.66 12.04
N GLU A 421 -14.89 1.79 12.11
CA GLU A 421 -16.11 2.06 11.33
C GLU A 421 -15.86 1.93 9.82
N LEU A 422 -14.87 2.66 9.29
CA LEU A 422 -14.55 2.65 7.86
C LEU A 422 -14.08 1.27 7.39
N SER A 423 -13.30 0.56 8.21
CA SER A 423 -12.84 -0.79 7.89
C SER A 423 -14.02 -1.77 7.78
N ALA A 424 -14.99 -1.71 8.71
CA ALA A 424 -16.19 -2.55 8.67
C ALA A 424 -17.08 -2.24 7.45
N LEU A 425 -17.17 -0.97 7.08
CA LEU A 425 -17.93 -0.52 5.92
C LEU A 425 -17.29 -0.98 4.60
N LEU A 426 -15.98 -0.78 4.43
CA LEU A 426 -15.25 -1.27 3.25
C LEU A 426 -15.27 -2.79 3.15
N TYR A 427 -15.21 -3.47 4.29
CA TYR A 427 -15.33 -4.91 4.35
C TYR A 427 -16.70 -5.38 3.84
N SER A 428 -17.78 -4.74 4.30
CA SER A 428 -19.14 -5.01 3.83
C SER A 428 -19.27 -4.74 2.32
N ALA A 429 -18.76 -3.61 1.84
CA ALA A 429 -18.78 -3.26 0.42
C ALA A 429 -18.03 -4.28 -0.47
N GLY A 430 -16.90 -4.80 0.00
CA GLY A 430 -16.08 -5.77 -0.74
C GLY A 430 -16.57 -7.22 -0.72
N LYS A 431 -17.58 -7.58 0.09
CA LYS A 431 -17.88 -8.97 0.45
C LYS A 431 -18.82 -9.75 -0.48
N LEU A 432 -18.65 -9.64 -1.80
CA LEU A 432 -19.56 -10.31 -2.75
C LEU A 432 -19.71 -11.82 -2.58
N LYS A 433 -18.64 -12.56 -2.26
CA LYS A 433 -18.71 -14.03 -2.14
C LYS A 433 -19.65 -14.44 -1.01
N GLU A 434 -19.58 -13.77 0.13
CA GLU A 434 -20.51 -14.02 1.23
C GLU A 434 -21.93 -13.58 0.86
N TYR A 435 -22.11 -12.45 0.17
CA TYR A 435 -23.43 -12.05 -0.33
C TYR A 435 -24.01 -13.07 -1.33
N LYS A 436 -23.20 -13.62 -2.22
CA LYS A 436 -23.60 -14.66 -3.17
C LYS A 436 -23.92 -15.97 -2.48
N GLU A 437 -23.10 -16.41 -1.53
CA GLU A 437 -23.33 -17.63 -0.75
C GLU A 437 -24.59 -17.49 0.11
N ARG A 438 -24.79 -16.35 0.79
CA ARG A 438 -26.03 -16.06 1.52
C ARG A 438 -27.24 -16.04 0.60
N LYS A 439 -27.18 -15.38 -0.56
CA LYS A 439 -28.30 -15.41 -1.53
C LYS A 439 -28.57 -16.82 -2.07
N LEU A 440 -27.53 -17.60 -2.35
CA LEU A 440 -27.67 -18.97 -2.82
C LEU A 440 -28.24 -19.88 -1.72
N MET A 441 -27.82 -19.67 -0.47
CA MET A 441 -28.35 -20.37 0.69
C MET A 441 -29.81 -19.99 0.95
N ASN A 442 -30.15 -18.70 0.91
CA ASN A 442 -31.52 -18.23 1.03
C ASN A 442 -32.40 -18.78 -0.08
N LYS A 443 -31.92 -18.79 -1.33
CA LYS A 443 -32.62 -19.43 -2.46
C LYS A 443 -32.83 -20.93 -2.23
N ARG A 444 -31.81 -21.66 -1.75
CA ARG A 444 -31.93 -23.09 -1.41
C ARG A 444 -32.96 -23.33 -0.30
N VAL A 445 -32.98 -22.46 0.71
CA VAL A 445 -33.95 -22.53 1.82
C VAL A 445 -35.35 -22.19 1.34
N GLU A 446 -35.51 -21.15 0.52
CA GLU A 446 -36.78 -20.79 -0.14
C GLU A 446 -37.30 -21.93 -1.00
N ASP A 447 -36.45 -22.51 -1.87
CA ASP A 447 -36.78 -23.65 -2.72
C ASP A 447 -37.20 -24.89 -1.88
N LEU A 448 -36.53 -25.14 -0.74
CA LEU A 448 -36.90 -26.19 0.22
C LEU A 448 -38.22 -25.90 0.95
N SER A 449 -38.48 -24.63 1.28
CA SER A 449 -39.66 -24.21 2.05
C SER A 449 -40.93 -24.04 1.19
N LEU A 450 -40.77 -23.80 -0.11
CA LEU A 450 -41.87 -23.62 -1.07
C LEU A 450 -42.37 -24.95 -1.65
N GLY A 451 -41.92 -26.09 -1.15
CA GLY A 451 -42.46 -27.41 -1.51
C GLY A 451 -42.38 -27.72 -3.01
N LYS A 452 -41.41 -27.16 -3.74
CA LYS A 452 -41.15 -27.60 -5.10
C LYS A 452 -40.54 -29.00 -5.02
N GLU A 453 -41.35 -30.01 -5.32
CA GLU A 453 -40.86 -31.33 -5.66
C GLU A 453 -39.81 -31.16 -6.77
N TYR A 454 -38.56 -31.47 -6.43
CA TYR A 454 -37.51 -31.58 -7.41
C TYR A 454 -37.79 -32.84 -8.23
N GLU A 455 -38.14 -32.69 -9.51
CA GLU A 455 -37.88 -33.75 -10.48
C GLU A 455 -36.35 -33.95 -10.54
N GLU A 456 -35.90 -35.13 -10.13
CA GLU A 456 -34.51 -35.57 -10.15
C GLU A 456 -34.00 -35.75 -11.58
N GLU A 457 -33.75 -34.68 -12.33
CA GLU A 457 -32.90 -34.77 -13.52
C GLU A 457 -31.98 -33.55 -13.61
N THR A 458 -30.67 -33.83 -13.76
CA THR A 458 -29.50 -32.91 -13.78
C THR A 458 -28.78 -32.64 -12.46
N ARG A 459 -28.45 -33.70 -11.72
CA ARG A 459 -27.06 -33.80 -11.23
C ARG A 459 -26.21 -34.29 -12.39
N SER A 460 -25.32 -33.46 -12.94
CA SER A 460 -24.13 -34.00 -13.60
C SER A 460 -23.19 -34.45 -12.49
N PRO A 461 -22.95 -35.76 -12.30
CA PRO A 461 -21.93 -36.21 -11.39
C PRO A 461 -20.59 -35.95 -12.09
N VAL A 462 -19.67 -35.27 -11.41
CA VAL A 462 -18.27 -35.24 -11.85
C VAL A 462 -17.72 -36.66 -11.62
N PHE A 463 -17.81 -37.49 -12.64
CA PHE A 463 -17.12 -38.77 -12.68
C PHE A 463 -15.68 -38.53 -13.12
N VAL A 464 -14.74 -38.93 -12.26
CA VAL A 464 -13.35 -39.16 -12.63
C VAL A 464 -13.34 -40.50 -13.35
N ASP A 465 -13.10 -40.50 -14.65
CA ASP A 465 -12.95 -41.74 -15.40
C ASP A 465 -11.49 -42.20 -15.36
N MET A 466 -11.27 -43.38 -14.79
CA MET A 466 -10.04 -44.15 -14.91
C MET A 466 -10.34 -45.36 -15.79
N THR A 467 -9.63 -45.43 -16.90
CA THR A 467 -9.32 -46.65 -17.70
C THR A 467 -10.48 -47.43 -18.33
N GLU A 468 -10.57 -47.23 -19.66
CA GLU A 468 -10.54 -48.24 -20.73
C GLU A 468 -11.75 -49.18 -21.01
N THR A 469 -12.02 -49.27 -22.33
CA THR A 469 -12.72 -50.31 -23.12
C THR A 469 -14.25 -50.31 -23.22
N GLY A 470 -14.75 -50.24 -24.47
CA GLY A 470 -16.11 -50.67 -24.85
C GLY A 470 -16.71 -49.91 -26.03
N GLU A 471 -17.19 -50.63 -27.05
CA GLU A 471 -17.51 -50.17 -28.41
C GLU A 471 -18.73 -49.23 -28.57
N TYR A 472 -18.64 -48.40 -29.61
CA TYR A 472 -19.68 -47.49 -30.12
C TYR A 472 -20.51 -48.19 -31.21
N LEU A 473 -21.85 -48.10 -31.16
CA LEU A 473 -22.76 -48.55 -32.23
C LEU A 473 -23.94 -47.58 -32.42
N GLY A 474 -24.07 -47.04 -33.65
CA GLY A 474 -25.31 -46.53 -34.28
C GLY A 474 -25.74 -45.10 -33.92
N GLU A 475 -25.55 -44.10 -34.79
CA GLU A 475 -26.38 -43.68 -35.94
C GLU A 475 -27.77 -43.10 -35.60
N GLY A 476 -27.98 -41.82 -35.95
CA GLY A 476 -29.30 -41.16 -35.98
C GLY A 476 -29.23 -39.64 -36.17
N GLU A 477 -29.58 -39.17 -37.37
CA GLU A 477 -29.45 -37.82 -37.91
C GLU A 477 -30.28 -36.71 -37.21
N PHE A 478 -29.71 -35.50 -37.08
CA PHE A 478 -30.45 -34.27 -36.76
C PHE A 478 -30.86 -33.53 -38.04
N LYS A 479 -32.14 -33.12 -38.12
CA LYS A 479 -32.71 -32.30 -39.19
C LYS A 479 -33.18 -30.96 -38.63
N ILE A 480 -32.72 -29.84 -39.21
CA ILE A 480 -33.16 -28.48 -38.87
C ILE A 480 -34.33 -28.09 -39.80
N LEU A 481 -35.44 -27.61 -39.22
CA LEU A 481 -36.54 -26.95 -39.94
C LEU A 481 -36.86 -25.61 -39.27
N GLY A 482 -36.41 -24.51 -39.89
CA GLY A 482 -37.12 -23.22 -39.83
C GLY A 482 -38.39 -23.31 -40.68
N ASN A 483 -39.44 -22.50 -40.55
CA ASN A 483 -39.56 -21.07 -40.28
C ASN A 483 -41.03 -20.79 -39.93
N LYS A 484 -41.33 -19.71 -39.20
CA LYS A 484 -42.39 -18.75 -39.61
C LYS A 484 -42.33 -17.43 -38.83
N ILE A 485 -41.94 -16.41 -39.58
CA ILE A 485 -42.04 -14.98 -39.31
C ILE A 485 -43.51 -14.60 -39.54
N GLU A 486 -44.31 -14.44 -38.48
CA GLU A 486 -45.57 -13.66 -38.56
C GLU A 486 -46.13 -13.13 -37.23
N GLU A 487 -45.41 -13.23 -36.10
CA GLU A 487 -45.86 -12.63 -34.83
C GLU A 487 -45.26 -11.25 -34.52
N PHE A 488 -44.37 -10.73 -35.37
CA PHE A 488 -43.66 -9.48 -35.10
C PHE A 488 -44.37 -8.18 -35.56
N ARG A 489 -45.62 -8.27 -36.07
CA ARG A 489 -46.33 -7.10 -36.63
C ARG A 489 -47.68 -6.74 -36.01
N ASN A 490 -48.25 -7.55 -35.14
CA ASN A 490 -49.55 -7.26 -34.51
C ASN A 490 -49.47 -6.67 -33.09
N SER A 491 -48.29 -6.30 -32.59
CA SER A 491 -48.15 -5.65 -31.27
C SER A 491 -47.91 -4.13 -31.32
N ARG A 492 -48.13 -3.47 -32.48
CA ARG A 492 -47.85 -2.04 -32.66
C ARG A 492 -49.05 -1.11 -32.88
N GLU A 493 -50.29 -1.58 -32.73
CA GLU A 493 -51.48 -0.72 -32.81
C GLU A 493 -52.42 -0.89 -31.61
N SER A 494 -51.93 -0.48 -30.44
CA SER A 494 -52.75 0.05 -29.34
C SER A 494 -51.82 0.78 -28.35
N VAL A 495 -51.29 1.93 -28.76
CA VAL A 495 -50.61 2.85 -27.86
C VAL A 495 -51.67 3.74 -27.24
N GLN A 496 -51.91 3.55 -25.94
CA GLN A 496 -52.51 4.55 -25.06
C GLN A 496 -51.40 4.97 -24.09
N GLU A 497 -51.12 6.27 -24.00
CA GLU A 497 -50.12 6.84 -23.12
C GLU A 497 -50.50 6.57 -21.66
N ASP A 498 -49.70 5.78 -20.95
CA ASP A 498 -49.70 5.70 -19.49
C ASP A 498 -48.28 6.00 -18.97
N HIS A 499 -48.20 7.07 -18.18
CA HIS A 499 -47.01 7.45 -17.43
C HIS A 499 -46.72 6.40 -16.34
N PRO A 500 -45.53 5.81 -16.25
CA PRO A 500 -45.17 4.98 -15.12
C PRO A 500 -44.83 5.88 -13.92
N SER A 501 -45.86 6.23 -13.14
CA SER A 501 -45.72 6.54 -11.72
C SER A 501 -45.46 5.22 -10.99
N ASP A 502 -44.20 4.83 -10.83
CA ASP A 502 -43.67 3.94 -9.77
C ASP A 502 -42.17 3.64 -10.02
N LEU A 503 -41.36 4.69 -10.02
CA LEU A 503 -39.97 4.61 -9.62
C LEU A 503 -39.89 5.24 -8.24
N MET A 504 -39.94 4.42 -7.18
CA MET A 504 -39.70 4.90 -5.83
C MET A 504 -38.31 5.54 -5.75
N GLU A 505 -38.29 6.85 -5.53
CA GLU A 505 -37.17 7.56 -4.93
C GLU A 505 -36.80 6.85 -3.63
N ILE A 506 -35.58 6.33 -3.52
CA ILE A 506 -35.02 5.94 -2.22
C ILE A 506 -34.71 7.24 -1.47
N LYS A 507 -35.73 7.77 -0.79
CA LYS A 507 -35.60 8.78 0.26
C LYS A 507 -35.40 8.05 1.60
N SER A 508 -34.44 8.56 2.38
CA SER A 508 -34.06 8.21 3.76
C SER A 508 -33.61 6.76 4.03
N PHE A 509 -32.29 6.62 4.20
CA PHE A 509 -31.62 5.44 4.76
C PHE A 509 -31.28 5.69 6.25
N GLU A 510 -32.25 6.18 7.03
CA GLU A 510 -32.04 6.60 8.43
C GLU A 510 -32.91 5.86 9.47
N GLU A 511 -33.81 4.95 9.11
CA GLU A 511 -34.75 4.39 10.10
C GLU A 511 -34.44 3.00 10.67
N ASP A 512 -33.38 2.30 10.25
CA ASP A 512 -33.06 0.95 10.79
C ASP A 512 -31.70 0.82 11.49
N LEU A 513 -31.14 1.92 11.99
CA LEU A 513 -29.97 1.89 12.87
C LEU A 513 -30.24 2.59 14.21
N ASN A 514 -31.28 2.14 14.90
CA ASN A 514 -31.43 2.43 16.33
C ASN A 514 -30.68 1.35 17.13
N LEU A 515 -29.36 1.52 17.26
CA LEU A 515 -28.48 0.73 18.14
C LEU A 515 -28.01 1.56 19.34
N ILE A 516 -28.88 2.39 19.89
CA ILE A 516 -28.74 2.94 21.24
C ILE A 516 -30.14 2.94 21.84
N GLY A 517 -30.41 1.95 22.69
CA GLY A 517 -31.55 2.01 23.60
C GLY A 517 -31.14 2.89 24.77
N ASP A 518 -31.92 3.95 25.00
CA ASP A 518 -31.88 4.74 26.21
C ASP A 518 -32.35 3.86 27.37
N ASP A 519 -31.42 3.22 28.06
CA ASP A 519 -31.58 2.80 29.45
C ASP A 519 -30.21 2.83 30.13
N GLU A 520 -30.10 3.67 31.16
CA GLU A 520 -28.94 3.86 32.01
C GLU A 520 -28.62 2.58 32.79
N GLU A 521 -27.76 1.69 32.27
CA GLU A 521 -26.94 0.81 33.10
C GLU A 521 -25.52 0.70 32.53
N ILE A 522 -24.54 1.02 33.40
CA ILE A 522 -23.11 0.95 33.14
C ILE A 522 -22.74 -0.51 32.79
N PHE A 523 -22.56 -0.82 31.51
CA PHE A 523 -21.96 -2.08 31.11
C PHE A 523 -20.44 -2.01 31.31
N GLU A 524 -19.95 -2.76 32.30
CA GLU A 524 -18.53 -3.09 32.42
C GLU A 524 -18.02 -3.67 31.08
N LEU A 525 -16.96 -3.06 30.54
CA LEU A 525 -16.21 -3.62 29.42
C LEU A 525 -15.81 -5.06 29.77
N PRO A 526 -16.11 -6.07 28.93
CA PRO A 526 -15.67 -7.43 29.20
C PRO A 526 -14.15 -7.43 29.19
N LYS A 527 -13.55 -7.76 30.35
CA LYS A 527 -12.13 -8.04 30.47
C LYS A 527 -11.77 -9.05 29.38
N LEU A 528 -11.04 -8.59 28.36
CA LEU A 528 -10.42 -9.44 27.34
C LEU A 528 -9.37 -10.31 28.05
N GLY A 529 -9.86 -11.40 28.64
CA GLY A 529 -9.07 -12.44 29.25
C GLY A 529 -8.34 -13.22 28.16
N ILE A 530 -7.02 -13.04 28.14
CA ILE A 530 -6.08 -13.95 27.52
C ILE A 530 -6.37 -15.36 28.06
N LYS A 531 -6.95 -16.23 27.23
CA LYS A 531 -6.82 -17.69 27.36
C LYS A 531 -6.48 -18.29 26.01
N LEU A 532 -5.22 -18.10 25.63
CA LEU A 532 -4.53 -18.95 24.69
C LEU A 532 -3.71 -19.97 25.51
N VAL A 533 -3.83 -21.24 25.12
CA VAL A 533 -2.95 -22.37 25.49
C VAL A 533 -3.23 -23.10 26.82
N GLU A 534 -4.35 -23.82 26.93
CA GLU A 534 -4.37 -25.04 27.79
C GLU A 534 -5.08 -26.26 27.16
N LYS A 535 -5.95 -26.08 26.15
CA LYS A 535 -6.70 -27.22 25.57
C LYS A 535 -5.91 -28.15 24.62
N LYS A 536 -4.70 -27.75 24.20
CA LYS A 536 -3.80 -28.61 23.37
C LYS A 536 -2.73 -29.37 24.16
N ARG A 537 -2.62 -29.15 25.48
CA ARG A 537 -1.70 -29.92 26.35
C ARG A 537 -2.38 -31.15 26.95
N GLU A 538 -3.67 -31.09 27.28
CA GLU A 538 -4.42 -32.24 27.83
C GLU A 538 -4.79 -33.27 26.76
N GLU A 539 -5.07 -32.86 25.52
CA GLU A 539 -5.34 -33.81 24.42
C GLU A 539 -4.08 -34.56 23.93
N LYS A 540 -2.88 -34.00 24.13
CA LYS A 540 -1.60 -34.72 23.88
C LYS A 540 -1.15 -35.60 25.06
N ALA A 541 -1.52 -35.26 26.29
CA ALA A 541 -1.24 -36.09 27.47
C ALA A 541 -2.15 -37.35 27.52
N ASN A 542 -3.42 -37.22 27.16
CA ASN A 542 -4.36 -38.34 27.14
C ASN A 542 -4.20 -39.32 25.96
N LEU A 543 -3.48 -38.94 24.90
CA LEU A 543 -3.07 -39.87 23.84
C LEU A 543 -1.76 -40.60 24.16
N ALA A 544 -0.89 -40.04 25.00
CA ALA A 544 0.34 -40.69 25.44
C ALA A 544 0.09 -41.78 26.51
N ASP A 545 -0.91 -41.60 27.39
CA ASP A 545 -1.27 -42.60 28.42
C ASP A 545 -2.15 -43.76 27.91
N LYS A 546 -2.73 -43.65 26.70
CA LYS A 546 -3.44 -44.77 26.06
C LYS A 546 -2.54 -45.67 25.21
N GLN A 547 -1.33 -45.23 24.85
CA GLN A 547 -0.34 -46.08 24.16
C GLN A 547 0.64 -46.78 25.12
N THR A 548 0.72 -46.38 26.40
CA THR A 548 1.57 -47.05 27.41
C THR A 548 0.85 -48.17 28.18
N HIS A 549 -0.47 -48.32 28.02
CA HIS A 549 -1.27 -49.36 28.70
C HIS A 549 -1.63 -50.59 27.85
N THR A 550 -1.20 -50.66 26.58
CA THR A 550 -1.38 -51.83 25.71
C THR A 550 -0.10 -52.65 25.45
N GLU A 551 1.06 -52.24 25.97
CA GLU A 551 2.33 -53.00 25.83
C GLU A 551 2.91 -53.55 27.14
N ARG A 552 2.21 -53.47 28.28
CA ARG A 552 2.64 -54.07 29.56
C ARG A 552 1.81 -55.28 29.98
N SER A 553 1.58 -56.19 29.05
CA SER A 553 0.99 -57.50 29.36
C SER A 553 1.58 -58.66 28.55
N HIS A 554 2.84 -58.63 28.11
CA HIS A 554 3.57 -59.85 27.72
C HIS A 554 4.94 -59.88 28.40
N GLY A 555 5.12 -60.86 29.29
CA GLY A 555 6.26 -60.98 30.18
C GLY A 555 7.51 -61.59 29.54
N SER A 556 8.61 -61.33 30.25
CA SER A 556 9.65 -62.29 30.66
C SER A 556 10.19 -63.28 29.62
N GLY A 557 11.45 -63.08 29.22
CA GLY A 557 12.20 -64.07 28.47
C GLY A 557 13.68 -63.75 28.29
N ASP A 558 14.46 -63.99 29.34
CA ASP A 558 15.78 -64.66 29.31
C ASP A 558 17.02 -64.06 28.60
N ARG A 559 18.09 -64.03 29.42
CA ARG A 559 19.50 -64.44 29.16
C ARG A 559 20.54 -63.48 28.56
N ARG A 560 21.47 -63.20 29.48
CA ARG A 560 22.96 -63.30 29.42
C ARG A 560 23.75 -62.16 28.81
#